data_AF-A0A817D8E3-F1
#
_entry.id   AF-A0A817D8E3-F1
#
_cell.length_a   1.000
_cell.length_b   1.000
_cell.length_c   1.000
_cell.angle_alpha   90.00
_cell.angle_beta   90.00
_cell.angle_gamma   90.00
#
_symmetry.space_group_name_H-M   'P 1'
#
loop_
_entity.id
_entity.type
_entity.pdbx_description
1 polymer ?
#
loop_
_entity_poly.entity_id
_entity_poly.type
_entity_poly.pdbx_seq_one_letter_code
_entity_poly.pdbx_strand_id
1 'polypeptide(L)'
;MFSQCSLCANNFENKIIKHVTNFIQSVNWYQWVLKDGYSKKIEFNGTIGECIEVLKSKVNKFLAHVFIKRQQSEYFEKMKKISNNENICLQIDFSENLD
;
A
#
# COMPACT_ATOMS: atom_id res chain seq x y z
N MET A 1 0.32 -11.91 3.72
CA MET A 1 0.06 -10.62 4.42
C MET A 1 1.07 -10.47 5.52
N PHE A 2 1.63 -9.29 5.77
CA PHE A 2 2.47 -9.12 6.97
C PHE A 2 1.58 -9.31 8.20
N SER A 3 2.12 -10.00 9.21
CA SER A 3 1.53 -10.11 10.54
C SER A 3 0.16 -10.76 10.72
N GLN A 4 -0.33 -11.50 9.71
CA GLN A 4 -1.54 -12.34 9.84
C GLN A 4 -1.26 -13.85 9.84
N CYS A 5 0.02 -14.23 9.73
CA CYS A 5 0.49 -15.59 9.87
C CYS A 5 1.76 -15.58 10.73
N SER A 6 2.00 -16.67 11.45
CA SER A 6 3.19 -16.84 12.29
C SER A 6 4.50 -16.65 11.52
N LEU A 7 4.53 -16.98 10.23
CA LEU A 7 5.71 -16.82 9.35
C LEU A 7 5.95 -15.38 8.87
N CYS A 8 5.01 -14.47 9.09
CA CYS A 8 5.01 -13.14 8.51
C CYS A 8 4.87 -12.01 9.54
N ALA A 9 4.75 -12.35 10.83
CA ALA A 9 4.70 -11.44 11.97
C ALA A 9 5.85 -10.42 12.00
N ASN A 10 7.06 -10.86 11.74
CA ASN A 10 8.28 -10.04 11.88
C ASN A 10 8.82 -9.53 10.55
N ASN A 11 8.06 -9.61 9.46
CA ASN A 11 8.61 -9.24 8.15
C ASN A 11 8.95 -7.74 8.07
N PHE A 12 8.22 -6.87 8.76
CA PHE A 12 8.50 -5.42 8.74
C PHE A 12 9.80 -5.14 9.49
N GLU A 13 9.91 -5.71 10.69
CA GLU A 13 11.12 -5.69 11.51
C GLU A 13 12.34 -6.24 10.73
N ASN A 14 12.20 -7.41 10.11
CA ASN A 14 13.31 -8.08 9.42
C ASN A 14 13.75 -7.39 8.13
N LYS A 15 12.81 -6.84 7.35
CA LYS A 15 13.10 -6.26 6.02
C LYS A 15 13.34 -4.76 6.04
N ILE A 16 12.86 -4.05 7.06
CA ILE A 16 12.96 -2.59 7.14
C ILE A 16 13.76 -2.20 8.37
N ILE A 17 13.25 -2.47 9.57
CA ILE A 17 13.84 -1.97 10.83
C ILE A 17 15.28 -2.46 11.02
N LYS A 18 15.59 -3.72 10.69
CA LYS A 18 16.94 -4.30 10.80
C LYS A 18 18.00 -3.55 9.97
N HIS A 19 17.59 -2.83 8.93
CA HIS A 19 18.49 -2.06 8.06
C HIS A 19 18.61 -0.59 8.48
N VAL A 20 17.90 -0.17 9.52
CA VAL A 20 17.92 1.20 10.02
C VAL A 20 19.02 1.33 11.07
N THR A 21 20.04 2.10 10.75
CA THR A 21 21.23 2.27 11.61
C THR A 21 21.12 3.46 12.57
N ASN A 22 20.28 4.45 12.26
CA ASN A 22 20.13 5.66 13.07
C ASN A 22 18.67 6.17 13.06
N PHE A 23 17.92 5.86 14.11
CA PHE A 23 16.52 6.28 14.23
C PHE A 23 16.34 7.78 14.50
N ILE A 24 17.34 8.45 15.06
CA ILE A 24 17.26 9.86 15.45
C ILE A 24 17.74 10.81 14.34
N GLN A 25 18.27 10.26 13.24
CA GLN A 25 18.71 11.07 12.10
C GLN A 25 17.52 11.84 11.52
N SER A 26 17.72 13.13 11.30
CA SER A 26 16.71 13.98 10.65
C SER A 26 16.53 13.61 9.18
N VAL A 27 15.28 13.59 8.74
CA VAL A 27 14.89 13.28 7.37
C VAL A 27 13.64 14.06 6.99
N ASN A 28 13.53 14.34 5.70
CA ASN A 28 12.34 14.95 5.12
C ASN A 28 11.63 13.91 4.25
N TRP A 29 10.31 13.82 4.37
CA TRP A 29 9.50 12.93 3.54
C TRP A 29 8.20 13.59 3.11
N TYR A 30 7.60 13.05 2.05
CA TYR A 30 6.32 13.53 1.56
C TYR A 30 5.21 12.56 1.88
N GLN A 31 4.04 13.09 2.18
CA GLN A 31 2.83 12.31 2.38
C GLN A 31 1.63 12.99 1.74
N TRP A 32 0.78 12.18 1.12
CA TRP A 32 -0.58 12.58 0.77
C TRP A 32 -1.45 12.62 2.03
N VAL A 33 -2.07 13.76 2.28
CA VAL A 33 -3.05 13.94 3.35
C VAL A 33 -4.35 14.46 2.75
N LEU A 34 -5.47 14.02 3.31
CA LEU A 34 -6.78 14.57 2.98
C LEU A 34 -6.94 15.89 3.76
N LYS A 35 -7.05 17.00 3.03
CA LYS A 35 -7.28 18.32 3.62
C LYS A 35 -8.33 19.05 2.79
N ASP A 36 -9.39 19.53 3.43
CA ASP A 36 -10.50 20.23 2.79
C ASP A 36 -11.21 19.38 1.71
N GLY A 37 -11.27 18.05 1.89
CA GLY A 37 -11.89 17.13 0.93
C GLY A 37 -11.02 16.74 -0.27
N TYR A 38 -9.79 17.24 -0.36
CA TYR A 38 -8.86 16.91 -1.45
C TYR A 38 -7.54 16.35 -0.91
N SER A 39 -6.96 15.40 -1.66
CA SER A 39 -5.63 14.87 -1.39
C SER A 39 -4.57 15.89 -1.75
N LYS A 40 -3.79 16.34 -0.77
CA LYS A 40 -2.63 17.24 -0.97
C LYS A 40 -1.34 16.54 -0.56
N LYS A 41 -0.29 16.69 -1.36
CA LYS A 41 1.07 16.24 -1.02
C LYS A 41 1.72 17.29 -0.13
N ILE A 42 2.11 16.90 1.08
CA ILE A 42 2.75 17.77 2.06
C ILE A 42 4.12 17.20 2.42
N GLU A 43 5.08 18.09 2.65
CA GLU A 43 6.40 17.76 3.18
C GLU A 43 6.38 17.75 4.70
N PHE A 44 7.01 16.72 5.27
CA PHE A 44 7.21 16.54 6.70
C PHE A 44 8.70 16.51 6.99
N ASN A 45 9.10 17.12 8.10
CA ASN A 45 10.47 17.11 8.60
C ASN A 45 10.43 16.47 9.98
N GLY A 46 11.29 15.49 10.23
CA GLY A 46 11.31 14.74 11.48
C GLY A 46 12.49 13.78 11.52
N THR A 47 12.36 12.70 12.25
CA THR A 47 13.38 11.65 12.39
C THR A 47 13.06 10.43 11.54
N ILE A 48 14.08 9.61 11.26
CA ILE A 48 13.89 8.32 10.58
C ILE A 48 12.90 7.44 11.37
N GLY A 49 12.93 7.47 12.70
CA GLY A 49 11.99 6.75 13.54
C GLY A 49 10.53 7.15 13.31
N GLU A 50 10.24 8.45 13.27
CA GLU A 50 8.90 8.96 12.98
C GLU A 50 8.42 8.54 11.58
N CYS A 51 9.29 8.61 10.57
CA CYS A 51 8.99 8.17 9.21
C CYS A 51 8.68 6.65 9.15
N ILE A 52 9.41 5.83 9.91
CA ILE A 52 9.18 4.39 9.99
C ILE A 52 7.83 4.07 10.63
N GLU A 53 7.45 4.76 11.71
CA GLU A 53 6.13 4.56 12.34
C GLU A 53 4.99 4.91 11.38
N VAL A 54 5.14 5.99 10.60
CA VAL A 54 4.19 6.32 9.53
C VAL A 54 4.12 5.21 8.49
N LEU A 55 5.26 4.67 8.03
CA LEU A 55 5.28 3.53 7.09
C LEU A 55 4.60 2.29 7.68
N LYS A 56 4.90 1.98 8.94
CA LYS A 56 4.35 0.82 9.66
C LYS A 56 2.83 0.90 9.76
N SER A 57 2.29 2.08 10.08
CA SER A 57 0.84 2.32 10.15
C SER A 57 0.11 2.05 8.82
N LYS A 58 0.78 2.26 7.68
CA LYS A 58 0.19 2.14 6.34
C LYS A 58 0.38 0.76 5.71
N VAL A 59 1.42 0.03 6.12
CA VAL A 59 1.83 -1.23 5.49
C VAL A 59 0.69 -2.26 5.46
N ASN A 60 -0.10 -2.37 6.52
CA ASN A 60 -1.16 -3.37 6.59
C ASN A 60 -2.27 -3.11 5.56
N LYS A 61 -2.77 -1.85 5.48
CA LYS A 61 -3.77 -1.45 4.47
C LYS A 61 -3.21 -1.61 3.06
N PHE A 62 -1.96 -1.23 2.84
CA PHE A 62 -1.29 -1.36 1.55
C PHE A 62 -1.18 -2.82 1.09
N LEU A 63 -0.77 -3.73 1.96
CA LEU A 63 -0.62 -5.15 1.61
C LEU A 63 -1.95 -5.83 1.32
N ALA A 64 -3.00 -5.50 2.08
CA ALA A 64 -4.35 -5.96 1.79
C ALA A 64 -4.80 -5.51 0.40
N HIS A 65 -4.61 -4.22 0.10
CA HIS A 65 -4.92 -3.65 -1.21
C HIS A 65 -4.16 -4.35 -2.34
N VAL A 66 -2.84 -4.54 -2.19
CA VAL A 66 -2.01 -5.24 -3.18
C VAL A 66 -2.49 -6.68 -3.41
N PHE A 67 -2.83 -7.40 -2.34
CA PHE A 67 -3.35 -8.76 -2.46
C PHE A 67 -4.64 -8.80 -3.28
N ILE A 68 -5.62 -7.95 -2.92
CA ILE A 68 -6.91 -7.87 -3.60
C ILE A 68 -6.71 -7.51 -5.07
N LYS A 69 -5.91 -6.47 -5.36
CA LYS A 69 -5.64 -6.03 -6.74
C LYS A 69 -4.95 -7.11 -7.58
N ARG A 70 -4.08 -7.92 -6.99
CA ARG A 70 -3.48 -9.08 -7.69
C ARG A 70 -4.52 -10.12 -8.07
N GLN A 71 -5.40 -10.50 -7.13
CA GLN A 71 -6.48 -11.46 -7.40
C GLN A 71 -7.44 -10.94 -8.48
N GLN A 72 -7.80 -9.65 -8.41
CA GLN A 72 -8.63 -8.99 -9.41
C GLN A 72 -7.97 -8.98 -10.79
N SER A 73 -6.67 -8.67 -10.85
CA SER A 73 -5.90 -8.66 -12.10
C SER A 73 -5.81 -10.06 -12.72
N GLU A 74 -5.53 -11.09 -11.92
CA GLU A 74 -5.49 -12.48 -12.40
C GLU A 74 -6.83 -12.94 -12.94
N TYR A 75 -7.93 -12.57 -12.28
CA TYR A 75 -9.27 -12.89 -12.75
C TYR A 75 -9.61 -12.16 -14.05
N PHE A 76 -9.30 -10.87 -14.14
CA PHE A 76 -9.52 -10.07 -15.35
C PHE A 76 -8.78 -10.67 -16.56
N GLU A 77 -7.51 -11.04 -16.41
CA GLU A 77 -6.73 -11.68 -17.48
C GLU A 77 -7.30 -13.04 -17.91
N LYS A 78 -7.92 -13.79 -17.01
CA LYS A 78 -8.66 -15.01 -17.38
C LYS A 78 -9.91 -14.68 -18.20
N MET A 79 -10.71 -13.71 -17.76
CA MET A 79 -11.95 -13.32 -18.45
C MET A 79 -11.69 -12.71 -19.82
N LYS A 80 -10.60 -11.95 -19.97
CA LYS A 80 -10.16 -11.37 -21.26
C LYS A 80 -9.85 -12.43 -22.32
N LYS A 81 -9.49 -13.66 -21.93
CA LYS A 81 -9.28 -14.77 -22.88
C LYS A 81 -10.59 -15.40 -23.35
N ILE A 82 -11.68 -15.18 -22.63
CA ILE A 82 -13.00 -15.77 -22.88
C ILE A 82 -13.89 -14.79 -23.67
N SER A 83 -13.53 -13.51 -23.73
CA SER A 83 -14.27 -12.52 -24.52
C SER A 83 -14.29 -12.88 -26.00
N ASN A 84 -15.46 -12.71 -26.61
CA ASN A 84 -15.73 -13.03 -28.01
C ASN A 84 -16.63 -11.93 -28.61
N ASN A 85 -17.15 -12.13 -29.83
CA ASN A 85 -17.99 -11.13 -30.50
C ASN A 85 -19.32 -10.86 -29.77
N GLU A 86 -19.73 -11.72 -28.84
CA GLU A 86 -20.97 -11.60 -28.06
C GLU A 86 -20.74 -11.13 -26.62
N ASN A 87 -19.50 -11.23 -26.10
CA ASN A 87 -19.16 -10.92 -24.72
C ASN A 87 -17.90 -10.04 -24.64
N ILE A 88 -18.03 -8.87 -24.01
CA ILE A 88 -16.91 -7.97 -23.72
C ILE A 88 -16.50 -8.05 -22.25
N CYS A 89 -15.19 -7.94 -21.99
CA CYS A 89 -14.65 -7.88 -20.64
C CYS A 89 -14.19 -6.44 -20.35
N LEU A 90 -14.70 -5.82 -19.29
CA LEU A 90 -14.36 -4.47 -18.86
C LEU A 90 -13.79 -4.51 -17.45
N GLN A 91 -12.66 -3.82 -17.24
CA GLN A 91 -12.13 -3.56 -15.91
C GLN A 91 -12.72 -2.24 -15.41
N ILE A 92 -13.49 -2.30 -14.33
CA ILE A 92 -14.04 -1.13 -13.65
C ILE A 92 -13.28 -0.96 -12.33
N ASP A 93 -12.57 0.15 -12.18
CA ASP A 93 -11.96 0.53 -10.91
C ASP A 93 -12.88 1.53 -10.22
N PHE A 94 -13.56 1.09 -9.16
CA PHE A 94 -14.26 1.99 -8.25
C PHE A 94 -13.21 2.64 -7.37
N SER A 95 -12.52 3.64 -7.90
CA SER A 95 -11.50 4.42 -7.18
C SER A 95 -12.10 5.37 -6.13
N GLU A 96 -13.37 5.17 -5.75
CA GLU A 96 -13.96 5.83 -4.58
C GLU A 96 -13.43 5.19 -3.30
N ASN A 97 -12.31 5.74 -2.86
CA ASN A 97 -11.81 5.60 -1.51
C ASN A 97 -12.91 6.05 -0.53
N LEU A 98 -13.66 5.11 0.03
CA LEU A 98 -14.22 5.33 1.35
C LEU A 98 -13.05 5.26 2.33
N ASP A 99 -12.56 6.44 2.72
CA ASP A 99 -11.77 6.63 3.93
C ASP A 99 -12.58 6.26 5.18
#